data_AF-S2JJA1-F1
#
_entry.id   AF-S2JJA1-F1
#
_cell.length_a   1.000
_cell.length_b   1.000
_cell.length_c   1.000
_cell.angle_alpha   90.00
_cell.angle_beta   90.00
_cell.angle_gamma   90.00
#
_symmetry.space_group_name_H-M   'P 1'
#
loop_
_entity.id
_entity.type
_entity.pdbx_description
1 polymer ?
#
loop_
_entity_poly.entity_id
_entity_poly.type
_entity_poly.pdbx_seq_one_letter_code
_entity_poly.pdbx_strand_id
1 'polypeptide(L)'
;MFLVIRSILTLYSTVVLWTDIGTSGGMFFQYFTSMTFIGLHAYQVTALVHHIRYLYTKDISFFVNQPTALNYLYVYLYSTVVTFNIVTPVVFWAILAKAMAATTTMGVWMNVSVHGVSFFLMIFDVILNRMKLPIRMVVFPLITIIFYMLLAFVIYAVNHRWVYPFLDWYQGPSAAIWYFAVGIICVVAFFIQVLIHWLRDFVARKAGKMNNVEISDKDNDIAITKLEVDNSSSIV
;
A
#
# COMPACT_ATOMS: atom_id res chain seq x y z
N MET A 1 8.86 -11.95 18.41
CA MET A 1 9.20 -12.34 17.02
C MET A 1 8.62 -11.39 15.97
N PHE A 2 7.29 -11.26 15.84
CA PHE A 2 6.69 -10.39 14.79
C PHE A 2 7.05 -8.90 14.88
N LEU A 3 7.22 -8.35 16.09
CA LEU A 3 7.68 -6.97 16.25
C LEU A 3 9.09 -6.77 15.67
N VAL A 4 10.03 -7.66 16.00
CA VAL A 4 11.42 -7.58 15.53
C VAL A 4 11.48 -7.57 14.00
N ILE A 5 10.70 -8.46 13.36
CA ILE A 5 10.62 -8.48 11.90
C ILE A 5 10.09 -7.15 11.37
N ARG A 6 8.97 -6.64 11.90
CA ARG A 6 8.40 -5.35 11.50
C ARG A 6 9.40 -4.21 11.68
N SER A 7 10.15 -4.17 12.79
CA SER A 7 11.19 -3.18 13.05
C SER A 7 12.32 -3.23 12.00
N ILE A 8 12.78 -4.42 11.62
CA ILE A 8 13.82 -4.59 10.59
C ILE A 8 13.31 -4.10 9.23
N LEU A 9 12.08 -4.48 8.84
CA LEU A 9 11.49 -4.05 7.57
C LEU A 9 11.31 -2.53 7.52
N THR A 10 10.84 -1.93 8.62
CA THR A 10 10.67 -0.48 8.72
C THR A 10 12.02 0.22 8.65
N LEU A 11 13.03 -0.25 9.40
CA LEU A 11 14.38 0.31 9.35
C LEU A 11 14.97 0.24 7.94
N TYR A 12 14.84 -0.90 7.25
CA TYR A 12 15.30 -1.03 5.87
C TYR A 12 14.59 -0.03 4.95
N SER A 13 13.26 0.11 5.06
CA SER A 13 12.51 1.11 4.29
C SER A 13 12.95 2.54 4.62
N THR A 14 13.30 2.85 5.87
CA THR A 14 13.88 4.14 6.25
C THR A 14 15.19 4.40 5.51
N VAL A 15 16.11 3.42 5.52
CA VAL A 15 17.42 3.55 4.87
C VAL A 15 17.27 3.76 3.37
N VAL A 16 16.39 3.00 2.70
CA VAL A 16 16.12 3.16 1.27
C VAL A 16 15.53 4.53 0.97
N LEU A 17 14.53 4.96 1.75
CA LEU A 17 13.88 6.26 1.52
C LEU A 17 14.87 7.42 1.63
N TRP A 18 15.69 7.46 2.67
CA TRP A 18 16.68 8.53 2.85
C TRP A 18 17.79 8.47 1.82
N THR A 19 18.17 7.27 1.38
CA THR A 19 19.16 7.13 0.30
C THR A 19 18.58 7.58 -1.04
N ASP A 20 17.32 7.28 -1.34
CA ASP A 20 16.66 7.77 -2.56
C ASP A 20 16.59 9.30 -2.57
N ILE A 21 16.16 9.91 -1.46
CA ILE A 21 16.16 11.38 -1.29
C ILE A 21 17.57 11.96 -1.51
N GLY A 22 18.59 11.37 -0.88
CA GLY A 22 19.97 11.86 -0.96
C GLY A 22 20.62 11.70 -2.34
N THR A 23 20.19 10.71 -3.13
CA THR A 23 20.78 10.39 -4.44
C THR A 23 19.97 10.92 -5.62
N SER A 24 18.69 11.28 -5.42
CA SER A 24 17.77 11.72 -6.47
C SER A 24 18.02 13.14 -7.00
N GLY A 25 18.92 13.93 -6.40
CA GLY A 25 19.33 15.24 -6.93
C GLY A 25 18.18 16.25 -7.11
N GLY A 26 17.17 16.21 -6.26
CA GLY A 26 15.98 17.07 -6.34
C GLY A 26 14.84 16.54 -7.23
N MET A 27 15.06 15.45 -7.96
CA MET A 27 14.07 14.81 -8.83
C MET A 27 13.14 13.83 -8.09
N PHE A 28 13.38 13.63 -6.79
CA PHE A 28 12.72 12.63 -5.95
C PHE A 28 11.18 12.69 -6.06
N PHE A 29 10.60 13.88 -5.91
CA PHE A 29 9.14 14.07 -5.96
C PHE A 29 8.54 13.99 -7.37
N GLN A 30 9.34 13.76 -8.41
CA GLN A 30 8.84 13.61 -9.77
C GLN A 30 8.50 12.16 -10.07
N TYR A 31 9.22 11.21 -9.48
CA TYR A 31 9.04 9.78 -9.76
C TYR A 31 7.88 9.19 -8.95
N PHE A 32 6.95 8.54 -9.66
CA PHE A 32 5.87 7.77 -9.06
C PHE A 32 6.38 6.68 -8.11
N THR A 33 7.52 6.05 -8.45
CA THR A 33 8.12 5.02 -7.61
C THR A 33 8.53 5.60 -6.26
N SER A 34 9.15 6.78 -6.21
CA SER A 34 9.50 7.46 -4.97
C SER A 34 8.26 7.83 -4.16
N MET A 35 7.19 8.34 -4.79
CA MET A 35 5.91 8.59 -4.10
C MET A 35 5.27 7.31 -3.53
N THR A 36 5.32 6.22 -4.30
CA THR A 36 4.84 4.90 -3.87
C THR A 36 5.64 4.41 -2.66
N PHE A 37 6.96 4.65 -2.66
CA PHE A 37 7.85 4.26 -1.58
C PHE A 37 7.61 5.09 -0.30
N ILE A 38 7.32 6.39 -0.42
CA ILE A 38 6.86 7.23 0.70
C ILE A 38 5.61 6.62 1.33
N GLY A 39 4.62 6.24 0.52
CA GLY A 39 3.40 5.60 1.00
C GLY A 39 3.67 4.28 1.73
N LEU A 40 4.51 3.41 1.15
CA LEU A 40 4.92 2.15 1.78
C LEU A 40 5.63 2.39 3.12
N HIS A 41 6.55 3.35 3.16
CA HIS A 41 7.29 3.67 4.37
C HIS A 41 6.38 4.24 5.47
N ALA A 42 5.52 5.20 5.11
CA ALA A 42 4.54 5.79 6.03
C ALA A 42 3.64 4.71 6.63
N TYR A 43 3.14 3.79 5.80
CA TYR A 43 2.34 2.66 6.26
C TYR A 43 3.11 1.76 7.25
N GLN A 44 4.36 1.40 6.93
CA GLN A 44 5.18 0.57 7.82
C GLN A 44 5.46 1.23 9.17
N VAL A 45 5.76 2.53 9.19
CA VAL A 45 5.96 3.30 10.41
C VAL A 45 4.68 3.32 11.25
N THR A 46 3.53 3.64 10.63
CA THR A 46 2.24 3.64 11.32
C THR A 46 1.93 2.27 11.91
N ALA A 47 2.09 1.20 11.14
CA ALA A 47 1.85 -0.15 11.61
C ALA A 47 2.84 -0.57 12.72
N LEU A 48 4.11 -0.13 12.67
CA LEU A 48 5.08 -0.35 13.73
C LEU A 48 4.68 0.35 15.04
N VAL A 49 4.26 1.62 14.97
CA VAL A 49 3.79 2.38 16.13
C VAL A 49 2.58 1.71 16.76
N HIS A 50 1.60 1.29 15.97
CA HIS A 50 0.43 0.55 16.46
C HIS A 50 0.81 -0.78 17.11
N HIS A 51 1.76 -1.52 16.52
CA HIS A 51 2.23 -2.78 17.09
C HIS A 51 2.96 -2.59 18.43
N ILE A 52 3.83 -1.58 18.53
CA ILE A 52 4.52 -1.24 19.79
C ILE A 52 3.50 -0.85 20.86
N ARG A 53 2.55 0.04 20.52
CA ARG A 53 1.50 0.49 21.44
C ARG A 53 0.67 -0.69 21.93
N TYR A 54 0.19 -1.53 21.02
CA TYR A 54 -0.55 -2.74 21.38
C TYR A 54 0.26 -3.66 22.29
N LEU A 55 1.56 -3.84 22.07
CA LEU A 55 2.37 -4.69 22.94
C LEU A 55 2.53 -4.13 24.35
N TYR A 56 2.55 -2.81 24.50
CA TYR A 56 2.66 -2.11 25.77
C TYR A 56 1.33 -2.03 26.53
N THR A 57 0.24 -1.68 25.86
CA THR A 57 -1.08 -1.46 26.48
C THR A 57 -1.97 -2.70 26.48
N LYS A 58 -1.70 -3.67 25.59
CA LYS A 58 -2.59 -4.79 25.24
C LYS A 58 -3.98 -4.36 24.77
N ASP A 59 -4.07 -3.13 24.28
CA ASP A 59 -5.32 -2.49 23.89
C ASP A 59 -5.24 -1.99 22.44
N ILE A 60 -6.30 -2.25 21.68
CA ILE A 60 -6.47 -1.84 20.28
C ILE A 60 -7.13 -0.46 20.14
N SER A 61 -7.61 0.13 21.23
CA SER A 61 -8.30 1.44 21.25
C SER A 61 -7.48 2.54 20.55
N PHE A 62 -6.16 2.54 20.66
CA PHE A 62 -5.30 3.51 19.99
C PHE A 62 -5.38 3.46 18.46
N PHE A 63 -5.73 2.30 17.90
CA PHE A 63 -5.97 2.13 16.46
C PHE A 63 -7.44 2.38 16.11
N VAL A 64 -8.38 1.88 16.91
CA VAL A 64 -9.82 1.93 16.58
C VAL A 64 -10.45 3.30 16.90
N ASN A 65 -10.07 3.91 18.02
CA ASN A 65 -10.61 5.17 18.52
C ASN A 65 -9.84 6.39 17.96
N GLN A 66 -9.56 6.37 16.66
CA GLN A 66 -9.01 7.51 15.95
C GLN A 66 -10.12 8.38 15.35
N PRO A 67 -9.87 9.68 15.15
CA PRO A 67 -10.72 10.52 14.32
C PRO A 67 -11.04 9.83 12.99
N THR A 68 -12.29 9.88 12.57
CA THR A 68 -12.80 9.23 11.35
C THR A 68 -11.94 9.52 10.12
N ALA A 69 -11.43 10.76 10.00
CA ALA A 69 -10.54 11.15 8.91
C ALA A 69 -9.24 10.33 8.85
N LEU A 70 -8.62 10.03 10.00
CA LEU A 70 -7.40 9.22 10.06
C LEU A 70 -7.67 7.76 9.71
N ASN A 71 -8.81 7.21 10.15
CA ASN A 71 -9.23 5.87 9.77
C ASN A 71 -9.40 5.75 8.24
N TYR A 72 -10.06 6.73 7.60
CA TYR A 72 -10.19 6.75 6.14
C TYR A 72 -8.84 6.93 5.44
N LEU A 73 -7.99 7.83 5.92
CA LEU A 73 -6.66 8.04 5.35
C LEU A 73 -5.80 6.79 5.46
N TYR A 74 -5.91 6.03 6.55
CA TYR A 74 -5.20 4.77 6.73
C TYR A 74 -5.67 3.71 5.74
N VAL A 75 -6.99 3.58 5.51
CA VAL A 75 -7.53 2.64 4.50
C VAL A 75 -7.15 3.06 3.08
N TYR A 76 -7.18 4.36 2.79
CA TYR A 76 -6.65 4.91 1.53
C TYR A 76 -5.20 4.49 1.37
N LEU A 77 -4.34 4.84 2.33
CA LEU A 77 -2.91 4.55 2.31
C LEU A 77 -2.66 3.06 2.11
N TYR A 78 -3.38 2.20 2.83
CA TYR A 78 -3.28 0.77 2.66
C TYR A 78 -3.63 0.33 1.22
N SER A 79 -4.74 0.83 0.69
CA SER A 79 -5.20 0.48 -0.67
C SER A 79 -4.20 0.88 -1.75
N THR A 80 -3.54 2.04 -1.63
CA THR A 80 -2.50 2.46 -2.57
C THR A 80 -1.21 1.69 -2.38
N VAL A 81 -0.78 1.42 -1.15
CA VAL A 81 0.42 0.62 -0.86
C VAL A 81 0.33 -0.77 -1.47
N VAL A 82 -0.76 -1.51 -1.23
CA VAL A 82 -0.88 -2.87 -1.76
C VAL A 82 -0.98 -2.91 -3.28
N THR A 83 -1.56 -1.87 -3.89
CA THR A 83 -1.74 -1.77 -5.34
C THR A 83 -0.47 -1.33 -6.05
N PHE A 84 0.11 -0.20 -5.65
CA PHE A 84 1.21 0.42 -6.39
C PHE A 84 2.52 -0.34 -6.25
N ASN A 85 2.73 -1.06 -5.14
CA ASN A 85 3.88 -1.95 -5.01
C ASN A 85 3.77 -3.22 -5.89
N ILE A 86 2.67 -3.41 -6.65
CA ILE A 86 2.62 -4.31 -7.81
C ILE A 86 2.79 -3.53 -9.12
N VAL A 87 2.16 -2.36 -9.24
CA VAL A 87 2.21 -1.56 -10.48
C VAL A 87 3.65 -1.13 -10.81
N THR A 88 4.37 -0.56 -9.85
CA THR A 88 5.72 -0.02 -10.08
C THR A 88 6.73 -1.08 -10.54
N PRO A 89 6.85 -2.27 -9.92
CA PRO A 89 7.76 -3.30 -10.44
C PRO A 89 7.34 -3.80 -11.82
N VAL A 90 6.04 -4.03 -12.05
CA VAL A 90 5.56 -4.52 -13.36
C VAL A 90 5.90 -3.54 -14.46
N VAL A 91 5.59 -2.25 -14.29
CA VAL A 91 5.91 -1.21 -15.28
C VAL A 91 7.41 -1.05 -15.43
N PHE A 92 8.17 -1.05 -14.33
CA PHE A 92 9.61 -0.89 -14.37
C PHE A 92 10.28 -1.99 -15.20
N TRP A 93 10.03 -3.26 -14.88
CA TRP A 93 10.68 -4.37 -15.58
C TRP A 93 10.10 -4.65 -16.97
N ALA A 94 8.84 -4.32 -17.22
CA ALA A 94 8.25 -4.49 -18.55
C ALA A 94 8.84 -3.51 -19.57
N ILE A 95 9.04 -2.23 -19.19
CA ILE A 95 9.33 -1.19 -20.18
C ILE A 95 10.40 -0.15 -19.80
N LEU A 96 10.72 0.03 -18.51
CA LEU A 96 11.70 1.05 -18.09
C LEU A 96 13.11 0.50 -17.84
N ALA A 97 13.25 -0.77 -17.43
CA ALA A 97 14.50 -1.30 -16.88
C ALA A 97 15.69 -1.16 -17.84
N LYS A 98 15.45 -1.30 -19.16
CA LYS A 98 16.49 -1.10 -20.18
C LYS A 98 16.85 0.38 -20.34
N ALA A 99 15.87 1.26 -20.38
CA ALA A 99 16.07 2.71 -20.56
C ALA A 99 16.64 3.39 -19.31
N MET A 100 16.40 2.81 -18.13
CA MET A 100 16.79 3.32 -16.81
C MET A 100 17.79 2.39 -16.11
N ALA A 101 18.57 1.64 -16.89
CA ALA A 101 19.57 0.72 -16.37
C ALA A 101 20.63 1.50 -15.58
N ALA A 102 20.78 1.17 -14.30
CA ALA A 102 21.79 1.76 -13.45
C ALA A 102 23.17 1.18 -13.79
N THR A 103 24.18 2.05 -13.83
CA THR A 103 25.58 1.66 -14.12
C THR A 103 26.44 1.56 -12.84
N THR A 104 25.93 2.06 -11.72
CA THR A 104 26.62 2.02 -10.42
C THR A 104 25.98 0.98 -9.50
N THR A 105 26.77 0.37 -8.62
CA THR A 105 26.25 -0.58 -7.61
C THR A 105 25.15 0.05 -6.75
N MET A 106 25.31 1.32 -6.37
CA MET A 106 24.29 2.05 -5.62
C MET A 106 22.99 2.21 -6.42
N GLY A 107 23.07 2.58 -7.70
CA GLY A 107 21.88 2.71 -8.54
C GLY A 107 21.17 1.38 -8.78
N VAL A 108 21.92 0.28 -8.95
CA VAL A 108 21.34 -1.07 -9.07
C VAL A 108 20.62 -1.46 -7.79
N TRP A 109 21.27 -1.28 -6.64
CA TRP A 109 20.66 -1.53 -5.34
C TRP A 109 19.41 -0.66 -5.14
N MET A 110 19.44 0.61 -5.53
CA MET A 110 18.30 1.51 -5.44
C MET A 110 17.13 1.02 -6.30
N ASN A 111 17.38 0.75 -7.58
CA ASN A 111 16.37 0.24 -8.52
C ASN A 111 15.71 -1.04 -8.00
N VAL A 112 16.51 -1.99 -7.49
CA VAL A 112 15.98 -3.22 -6.89
C VAL A 112 15.20 -2.93 -5.61
N SER A 113 15.65 -1.98 -4.79
CA SER A 113 15.02 -1.66 -3.51
C SER A 113 13.64 -1.00 -3.67
N VAL A 114 13.54 0.03 -4.51
CA VAL A 114 12.29 0.81 -4.65
C VAL A 114 11.22 0.13 -5.52
N HIS A 115 11.59 -0.90 -6.30
CA HIS A 115 10.65 -1.69 -7.10
C HIS A 115 10.46 -3.12 -6.58
N GLY A 116 11.55 -3.88 -6.43
CA GLY A 116 11.51 -5.31 -6.10
C GLY A 116 11.36 -5.54 -4.61
N VAL A 117 12.21 -4.93 -3.80
CA VAL A 117 12.13 -5.07 -2.34
C VAL A 117 10.87 -4.41 -1.81
N SER A 118 10.43 -3.29 -2.38
CA SER A 118 9.15 -2.66 -2.03
C SER A 118 7.94 -3.59 -2.23
N PHE A 119 7.90 -4.35 -3.33
CA PHE A 119 6.93 -5.44 -3.53
C PHE A 119 7.00 -6.49 -2.42
N PHE A 120 8.20 -6.98 -2.08
CA PHE A 120 8.36 -7.97 -1.02
C PHE A 120 7.96 -7.45 0.37
N LEU A 121 8.34 -6.22 0.70
CA LEU A 121 7.95 -5.55 1.94
C LEU A 121 6.43 -5.48 2.08
N MET A 122 5.74 -5.11 0.99
CA MET A 122 4.29 -5.07 0.94
C MET A 122 3.66 -6.46 1.08
N ILE A 123 4.11 -7.47 0.31
CA ILE A 123 3.56 -8.83 0.37
C ILE A 123 3.75 -9.45 1.75
N PHE A 124 4.93 -9.26 2.33
CA PHE A 124 5.23 -9.76 3.67
C PHE A 124 4.30 -9.15 4.71
N ASP A 125 4.01 -7.85 4.60
CA ASP A 125 3.04 -7.21 5.48
C ASP A 125 1.61 -7.74 5.26
N VAL A 126 1.16 -7.90 4.02
CA VAL A 126 -0.17 -8.48 3.70
C VAL A 126 -0.33 -9.87 4.32
N ILE A 127 0.70 -10.72 4.26
CA ILE A 127 0.68 -12.07 4.84
C ILE A 127 0.59 -12.02 6.37
N LEU A 128 1.31 -11.10 7.01
CA LEU A 128 1.38 -11.02 8.47
C LEU A 128 0.26 -10.20 9.12
N ASN A 129 -0.43 -9.35 8.37
CA ASN A 129 -1.52 -8.52 8.87
C ASN A 129 -2.90 -9.19 8.67
N ARG A 130 -3.95 -8.56 9.21
CA ARG A 130 -5.35 -8.98 9.07
C ARG A 130 -6.25 -7.89 8.49
N MET A 131 -5.65 -6.90 7.84
CA MET A 131 -6.38 -5.84 7.15
C MET A 131 -7.26 -6.47 6.07
N LYS A 132 -8.49 -5.97 5.95
CA LYS A 132 -9.41 -6.31 4.85
C LYS A 132 -9.25 -5.25 3.77
N LEU A 133 -9.37 -5.67 2.50
CA LEU A 133 -9.35 -4.77 1.35
C LEU A 133 -10.73 -4.74 0.69
N PRO A 134 -11.61 -3.78 1.04
CA PRO A 134 -12.92 -3.67 0.42
C PRO A 134 -12.78 -3.30 -1.06
N ILE A 135 -13.54 -3.97 -1.95
CA ILE A 135 -13.44 -3.77 -3.41
C ILE A 135 -13.66 -2.30 -3.81
N ARG A 136 -14.58 -1.60 -3.14
CA ARG A 136 -14.84 -0.16 -3.34
C ARG A 136 -13.61 0.75 -3.20
N MET A 137 -12.56 0.28 -2.52
CA MET A 137 -11.32 1.06 -2.36
C MET A 137 -10.50 1.15 -3.65
N VAL A 138 -10.83 0.41 -4.71
CA VAL A 138 -10.17 0.50 -6.03
C VAL A 138 -10.14 1.92 -6.59
N VAL A 139 -11.15 2.73 -6.22
CA VAL A 139 -11.28 4.13 -6.64
C VAL A 139 -10.09 4.97 -6.16
N PHE A 140 -9.53 4.69 -4.98
CA PHE A 140 -8.43 5.51 -4.42
C PHE A 140 -7.10 5.32 -5.17
N PRO A 141 -6.58 4.10 -5.40
CA PRO A 141 -5.43 3.91 -6.28
C PRO A 141 -5.68 4.43 -7.69
N LEU A 142 -6.88 4.22 -8.26
CA LEU A 142 -7.18 4.68 -9.62
C LEU A 142 -7.13 6.21 -9.73
N ILE A 143 -7.76 6.94 -8.81
CA ILE A 143 -7.73 8.40 -8.80
C ILE A 143 -6.30 8.90 -8.54
N THR A 144 -5.55 8.26 -7.63
CA THR A 144 -4.17 8.66 -7.33
C THR A 144 -3.27 8.53 -8.55
N ILE A 145 -3.38 7.43 -9.30
CA ILE A 145 -2.56 7.25 -10.50
C ILE A 145 -2.97 8.20 -11.62
N ILE A 146 -4.26 8.52 -11.76
CA ILE A 146 -4.72 9.56 -12.68
C ILE A 146 -4.13 10.93 -12.32
N PHE A 147 -4.14 11.31 -11.04
CA PHE A 147 -3.52 12.56 -10.60
C PHE A 147 -2.01 12.59 -10.88
N TYR A 148 -1.31 11.47 -10.69
CA TYR A 148 0.10 11.40 -11.07
C TYR A 148 0.31 11.57 -12.59
N MET A 149 -0.56 10.96 -13.41
CA MET A 149 -0.50 11.12 -14.87
C MET A 149 -0.71 12.57 -15.30
N LEU A 150 -1.60 13.31 -14.64
CA LEU A 150 -1.77 14.75 -14.86
C LEU A 150 -0.55 15.54 -14.36
N LEU A 151 0.03 15.16 -13.23
CA LEU A 151 1.27 15.76 -12.70
C LEU A 151 2.44 15.59 -13.68
N ALA A 152 2.51 14.51 -14.45
CA ALA A 152 3.55 14.31 -15.46
C ALA A 152 3.58 15.43 -16.52
N PHE A 153 2.42 15.98 -16.91
CA PHE A 153 2.34 17.14 -17.80
C PHE A 153 2.88 18.41 -17.14
N VAL A 154 2.60 18.60 -15.85
CA VAL A 154 3.15 19.74 -15.07
C VAL A 154 4.66 19.62 -14.96
N ILE A 155 5.18 18.43 -14.67
CA ILE A 155 6.63 18.16 -14.63
C ILE A 155 7.26 18.49 -15.98
N TYR A 156 6.64 18.07 -17.09
CA TYR A 156 7.12 18.41 -18.43
C TYR A 156 7.11 19.93 -18.67
N ALA A 157 6.05 20.63 -18.29
CA ALA A 157 5.93 22.08 -18.49
C ALA A 157 7.03 22.87 -17.76
N VAL A 158 7.49 22.36 -16.60
CA VAL A 158 8.54 23.00 -15.79
C VAL A 158 9.95 22.59 -16.23
N ASN A 159 10.17 21.31 -16.50
CA ASN A 159 11.51 20.76 -16.73
C ASN A 159 11.86 20.57 -18.21
N HIS A 160 10.89 20.80 -19.10
CA HIS A 160 11.00 20.55 -20.55
C HIS A 160 11.42 19.10 -20.89
N ARG A 161 11.14 18.16 -19.97
CA ARG A 161 11.47 16.74 -20.11
C ARG A 161 10.39 15.89 -19.46
N TRP A 162 9.96 14.86 -20.18
CA TRP A 162 9.04 13.85 -19.64
C TRP A 162 9.72 13.01 -18.58
N VAL A 163 9.02 12.83 -17.45
CA VAL A 163 9.51 12.01 -16.32
C VAL A 163 9.76 10.57 -16.73
N TYR A 164 8.92 10.04 -17.62
CA TYR A 164 9.08 8.71 -18.20
C TYR A 164 8.99 8.77 -19.72
N PRO A 165 9.88 8.05 -20.44
CA PRO A 165 9.83 8.01 -21.90
C PRO A 165 8.48 7.53 -22.43
N PHE A 166 7.85 6.52 -21.82
CA PHE A 166 6.58 5.98 -22.34
C PHE A 166 5.38 6.93 -22.18
N LEU A 167 5.52 8.01 -21.40
CA LEU A 167 4.50 9.05 -21.26
C LEU A 167 4.74 10.23 -22.22
N ASP A 168 5.82 10.19 -23.00
CA ASP A 168 6.16 11.29 -23.91
C ASP A 168 5.13 11.45 -25.03
N TRP A 169 4.36 12.53 -24.95
CA TRP A 169 3.29 12.83 -25.90
C TRP A 169 3.78 13.10 -27.32
N TYR A 170 5.08 13.36 -27.52
CA TYR A 170 5.67 13.46 -28.86
C TYR A 170 5.76 12.10 -29.58
N GLN A 171 5.60 10.98 -28.86
CA GLN A 171 5.49 9.65 -29.48
C GLN A 171 4.12 9.38 -30.12
N GLY A 172 3.20 10.35 -30.06
CA GLY A 172 1.89 10.27 -30.69
C GLY A 172 0.97 9.23 -30.02
N PRO A 173 0.18 8.46 -30.79
CA PRO A 173 -0.84 7.55 -30.24
C PRO A 173 -0.31 6.51 -29.25
N SER A 174 0.97 6.13 -29.35
CA SER A 174 1.62 5.19 -28.42
C SER A 174 1.57 5.69 -26.98
N ALA A 175 1.81 6.99 -26.76
CA ALA A 175 1.76 7.59 -25.42
C ALA A 175 0.35 7.46 -24.83
N ALA A 176 -0.68 7.82 -25.59
CA ALA A 176 -2.07 7.70 -25.13
C ALA A 176 -2.43 6.28 -24.69
N ILE A 177 -1.98 5.26 -25.43
CA ILE A 177 -2.17 3.84 -25.07
C ILE A 177 -1.57 3.56 -23.69
N TRP A 178 -0.38 4.05 -23.39
CA TRP A 178 0.26 3.82 -22.10
C TRP A 178 -0.46 4.47 -20.92
N TYR A 179 -1.06 5.65 -21.11
CA TYR A 179 -1.88 6.27 -20.06
C TYR A 179 -3.07 5.39 -19.69
N PHE A 180 -3.76 4.80 -20.68
CA PHE A 180 -4.84 3.85 -20.44
C PHE A 180 -4.33 2.52 -19.87
N ALA A 181 -3.25 1.97 -20.43
CA ALA A 181 -2.68 0.70 -20.03
C ALA A 181 -2.25 0.71 -18.55
N VAL A 182 -1.61 1.78 -18.07
CA VAL A 182 -1.22 1.91 -16.66
C VAL A 182 -2.44 2.00 -15.75
N GLY A 183 -3.52 2.66 -16.16
CA GLY A 183 -4.80 2.65 -15.44
C GLY A 183 -5.39 1.24 -15.32
N ILE A 184 -5.37 0.47 -16.41
CA ILE A 184 -5.82 -0.94 -16.42
C ILE A 184 -4.92 -1.80 -15.51
N ILE A 185 -3.59 -1.67 -15.61
CA ILE A 185 -2.64 -2.39 -14.77
C ILE A 185 -2.90 -2.08 -13.29
N CYS A 186 -3.21 -0.83 -12.94
CA CYS A 186 -3.58 -0.44 -11.58
C CYS A 186 -4.84 -1.17 -11.09
N VAL A 187 -5.90 -1.22 -11.90
CA VAL A 187 -7.14 -1.92 -11.53
C VAL A 187 -6.89 -3.43 -11.39
N VAL A 188 -6.18 -4.04 -12.34
CA VAL A 188 -5.83 -5.47 -12.29
C VAL A 188 -4.98 -5.78 -11.06
N ALA A 189 -3.97 -4.96 -10.76
CA ALA A 189 -3.12 -5.10 -9.57
C ALA A 189 -3.94 -5.03 -8.27
N PHE A 190 -4.93 -4.13 -8.20
CA PHE A 190 -5.83 -4.05 -7.05
C PHE A 190 -6.64 -5.34 -6.88
N PHE A 191 -7.22 -5.90 -7.95
CA PHE A 191 -7.99 -7.15 -7.86
C PHE A 191 -7.11 -8.37 -7.58
N ILE A 192 -5.86 -8.39 -8.04
CA ILE A 192 -4.86 -9.38 -7.62
C ILE A 192 -4.67 -9.31 -6.10
N GLN A 193 -4.59 -8.10 -5.53
CA GLN A 193 -4.50 -7.95 -4.07
C GLN A 193 -5.75 -8.44 -3.35
N VAL A 194 -6.95 -8.14 -3.86
CA VAL A 194 -8.19 -8.67 -3.31
C VAL A 194 -8.15 -10.21 -3.26
N LEU A 195 -7.65 -10.86 -4.32
CA LEU A 195 -7.47 -12.31 -4.36
C LEU A 195 -6.44 -12.80 -3.33
N ILE A 196 -5.30 -12.13 -3.20
CA ILE A 196 -4.26 -12.49 -2.21
C ILE A 196 -4.82 -12.41 -0.78
N HIS A 197 -5.58 -11.35 -0.47
CA HIS A 197 -6.20 -11.19 0.85
C HIS A 197 -7.22 -12.29 1.11
N TRP A 198 -8.06 -12.60 0.12
CA TRP A 198 -9.03 -13.69 0.22
C TRP A 198 -8.34 -15.04 0.44
N LEU A 199 -7.26 -15.33 -0.28
CA LEU A 199 -6.51 -16.58 -0.15
C LEU A 199 -5.84 -16.69 1.23
N ARG A 200 -5.21 -15.61 1.71
CA ARG A 200 -4.64 -15.53 3.07
C ARG A 200 -5.70 -15.89 4.12
N ASP A 201 -6.88 -15.28 4.02
CA ASP A 201 -7.95 -15.48 4.99
C ASP A 201 -8.55 -16.89 4.86
N PHE A 202 -8.67 -17.42 3.63
CA PHE A 202 -9.11 -18.79 3.37
C PHE A 202 -8.17 -19.82 4.02
N VAL A 203 -6.85 -19.67 3.84
CA VAL A 203 -5.85 -20.54 4.45
C VAL A 203 -5.91 -20.45 5.98
N ALA A 204 -6.07 -19.24 6.53
CA ALA A 204 -6.19 -19.05 7.97
C ALA A 204 -7.46 -19.69 8.58
N ARG A 205 -8.59 -19.69 7.85
CA ARG A 205 -9.80 -20.44 8.25
C ARG A 205 -9.55 -21.94 8.26
N LYS A 206 -9.01 -22.47 7.16
CA LYS A 206 -8.76 -23.90 7.01
C LYS A 206 -7.76 -24.45 8.04
N ALA A 207 -6.78 -23.65 8.44
CA ALA A 207 -5.81 -23.99 9.48
C ALA A 207 -6.38 -23.94 10.92
N GLY A 208 -7.69 -23.71 11.10
CA GLY A 208 -8.35 -23.66 12.41
C GLY A 208 -8.07 -22.39 13.22
N LYS A 209 -7.32 -21.42 12.68
CA LYS A 209 -6.93 -20.20 13.41
C LYS A 209 -8.03 -19.12 13.45
N MET A 210 -9.12 -19.29 12.71
CA MET A 210 -10.23 -18.31 12.66
C MET A 210 -11.52 -18.77 13.35
N ASN A 211 -11.74 -20.07 13.52
CA ASN A 211 -12.99 -20.57 14.09
C ASN A 211 -13.22 -20.06 15.52
N ASN A 212 -12.15 -19.82 16.29
CA ASN A 212 -12.26 -19.30 17.66
C ASN A 212 -12.59 -17.80 17.75
N VAL A 213 -12.35 -17.01 16.69
CA VAL A 213 -12.59 -15.56 16.68
C VAL A 213 -14.01 -15.24 16.19
N GLU A 214 -14.47 -15.90 15.12
CA GLU A 214 -15.85 -15.71 14.62
C GLU A 214 -16.92 -16.20 15.58
N ILE A 215 -16.63 -17.24 16.37
CA ILE A 215 -17.52 -17.71 17.45
C ILE A 215 -17.57 -16.68 18.57
N SER A 216 -16.43 -16.14 19.00
CA SER A 216 -16.36 -15.11 20.05
C SER A 216 -17.08 -13.81 19.67
N ASP A 217 -16.96 -13.35 18.41
CA ASP A 217 -17.63 -12.12 17.95
C ASP A 217 -19.16 -12.32 17.84
N LYS A 218 -19.61 -13.48 17.31
CA LYS A 218 -21.03 -13.81 17.29
C LYS A 218 -21.64 -13.94 18.68
N ASP A 219 -20.92 -14.57 19.61
CA ASP A 219 -21.39 -14.74 20.99
C ASP A 219 -21.49 -13.38 21.70
N ASN A 220 -20.54 -12.46 21.43
CA ASN A 220 -20.60 -11.08 21.93
C ASN A 220 -21.75 -10.27 21.31
N ASP A 221 -21.98 -10.35 19.99
CA ASP A 221 -23.09 -9.65 19.33
C ASP A 221 -24.45 -10.16 19.84
N ILE A 222 -24.58 -11.48 20.06
CA ILE A 222 -25.77 -12.09 20.65
C ILE A 222 -25.95 -11.62 22.10
N ALA A 223 -24.86 -11.51 22.88
CA ALA A 223 -24.92 -11.04 24.25
C ALA A 223 -25.34 -9.55 24.34
N ILE A 224 -24.80 -8.69 23.49
CA ILE A 224 -25.17 -7.26 23.41
C ILE A 224 -26.63 -7.12 22.99
N THR A 225 -27.07 -7.87 21.98
CA THR A 225 -28.47 -7.86 21.53
C THR A 225 -29.42 -8.29 22.64
N LYS A 226 -29.07 -9.31 23.43
CA LYS A 226 -29.88 -9.74 24.59
C LYS A 226 -29.95 -8.67 25.68
N LEU A 227 -28.84 -7.99 25.97
CA LEU A 227 -28.82 -6.90 26.95
C LEU A 227 -29.69 -5.71 26.51
N GLU A 228 -29.67 -5.33 25.24
CA GLU A 228 -30.55 -4.27 24.72
C GLU A 228 -32.04 -4.64 24.80
N VAL A 229 -32.37 -5.90 24.50
CA VAL A 229 -33.75 -6.40 24.60
C VAL A 229 -34.23 -6.42 26.05
N ASP A 230 -33.44 -6.98 26.98
CA ASP A 230 -33.80 -7.01 28.40
C ASP A 230 -33.96 -5.62 28.99
N ASN A 231 -33.07 -4.68 28.63
CA ASN A 231 -33.13 -3.30 29.11
C ASN A 231 -34.28 -2.49 28.48
N SER A 232 -34.80 -2.90 27.32
CA SER A 232 -36.01 -2.31 26.73
C SER A 232 -37.30 -2.84 27.37
N SER A 233 -37.27 -4.07 27.90
CA SER A 233 -38.42 -4.73 28.54
C SER A 233 -38.66 -4.31 30.00
N SER A 234 -37.66 -3.70 30.65
CA SER A 234 -37.73 -3.21 32.03
C SER A 234 -38.20 -1.75 32.18
N ILE A 235 -38.48 -1.07 31.06
CA ILE A 235 -38.90 0.35 31.00
C ILE A 235 -40.43 0.48 30.71
N VAL A 236 -41.19 -0.61 30.80
CA VAL A 236 -42.66 -0.63 30.64
C VAL A 236 -43.36 -0.92 31.96
#